data_AF-A0AAV6QCI8-F1
#
_entry.id   AF-A0AAV6QCI8-F1
#
_cell.length_a   1.000
_cell.length_b   1.000
_cell.length_c   1.000
_cell.angle_alpha   90.00
_cell.angle_beta   90.00
_cell.angle_gamma   90.00
#
_symmetry.space_group_name_H-M   'P 1'
#
loop_
_entity.id
_entity.type
_entity.pdbx_description
1 polymer ?
#
loop_
_entity_poly.entity_id
_entity_poly.type
_entity_poly.pdbx_seq_one_letter_code
_entity_poly.pdbx_strand_id
1 'polypeptide(L)'
;MARRQQSDQVEVFLRANALASLFAWTGAQAMYQGFWTFEDVTRPFASQAVITDGHFFSFFCYQLNTVALSVETDTNNPRKNLLWGTESLRLYDKVQDGEVVGLNDDVIKLLVSFLMNQP
;
A
#
# COMPACT_ATOMS: atom_id res chain seq x y z
N MET A 1 -2.65 0.80 -31.53
CA MET A 1 -3.09 0.14 -30.28
C MET A 1 -4.37 0.80 -29.82
N ALA A 2 -5.50 0.10 -29.86
CA ALA A 2 -6.78 0.65 -29.46
C ALA A 2 -6.76 0.98 -27.96
N ARG A 3 -7.06 2.24 -27.58
CA ARG A 3 -7.35 2.62 -26.20
C ARG A 3 -8.65 1.89 -25.80
N ARG A 4 -8.53 0.71 -25.22
CA ARG A 4 -9.67 0.07 -24.54
C ARG A 4 -10.03 0.97 -23.36
N GLN A 5 -11.33 1.21 -23.15
CA GLN A 5 -11.85 1.87 -21.97
C GLN A 5 -11.50 1.00 -20.75
N GLN A 6 -10.35 1.28 -20.12
CA GLN A 6 -9.80 0.59 -18.95
C GLN A 6 -10.08 1.39 -17.67
N SER A 7 -11.14 2.18 -17.62
CA SER A 7 -11.50 2.97 -16.43
C SER A 7 -11.71 2.08 -15.20
N ASP A 8 -12.06 0.81 -15.41
CA ASP A 8 -12.18 -0.24 -14.38
C ASP A 8 -10.83 -0.76 -13.85
N GLN A 9 -9.71 -0.47 -14.53
CA GLN A 9 -8.39 -1.01 -14.20
C GLN A 9 -7.53 -0.08 -13.34
N VAL A 10 -7.96 1.17 -13.12
CA VAL A 10 -7.19 2.16 -12.36
C VAL A 10 -6.92 1.66 -10.94
N GLU A 11 -7.96 1.23 -10.24
CA GLU A 11 -7.85 0.75 -8.85
C GLU A 11 -7.07 -0.55 -8.73
N VAL A 12 -7.20 -1.43 -9.73
CA VAL A 12 -6.42 -2.68 -9.80
C VAL A 12 -4.94 -2.38 -9.92
N PHE A 13 -4.56 -1.41 -10.77
CA PHE A 13 -3.17 -0.99 -10.93
C PHE A 13 -2.59 -0.40 -9.63
N LEU A 14 -3.36 0.45 -8.95
CA LEU A 14 -2.93 1.07 -7.69
C LEU A 14 -2.74 0.01 -6.59
N ARG A 15 -3.66 -0.93 -6.45
CA ARG A 15 -3.54 -2.06 -5.50
C ARG A 15 -2.35 -2.95 -5.83
N ALA A 16 -2.13 -3.27 -7.11
CA ALA A 16 -0.99 -4.08 -7.53
C ALA A 16 0.35 -3.39 -7.23
N ASN A 17 0.43 -2.08 -7.50
CA ASN A 17 1.61 -1.28 -7.18
C ASN A 17 1.87 -1.26 -5.67
N ALA A 18 0.85 -0.97 -4.86
CA ALA A 18 0.97 -0.98 -3.40
C ALA A 18 1.40 -2.34 -2.85
N LEU A 19 0.78 -3.43 -3.33
CA LEU A 19 1.12 -4.79 -2.93
C LEU A 19 2.59 -5.10 -3.21
N ALA A 20 3.05 -4.86 -4.44
CA ALA A 20 4.42 -5.16 -4.85
C ALA A 20 5.44 -4.31 -4.08
N SER A 21 5.22 -2.99 -3.99
CA SER A 21 6.13 -2.09 -3.28
C SER A 21 6.23 -2.41 -1.79
N LEU A 22 5.09 -2.59 -1.11
CA LEU A 22 5.06 -2.81 0.33
C LEU A 22 5.53 -4.22 0.71
N PHE A 23 5.22 -5.25 -0.08
CA PHE A 23 5.77 -6.59 0.10
C PHE A 23 7.30 -6.59 -0.07
N ALA A 24 7.82 -5.98 -1.15
CA ALA A 24 9.26 -5.89 -1.36
C ALA A 24 9.97 -5.14 -0.22
N TRP A 25 9.38 -4.04 0.25
CA TRP A 25 9.99 -3.21 1.29
C TRP A 25 10.02 -3.92 2.65
N THR A 26 8.88 -4.45 3.11
CA THR A 26 8.82 -5.19 4.38
C THR A 26 9.64 -6.49 4.33
N GLY A 27 9.63 -7.19 3.19
CA GLY A 27 10.46 -8.38 2.98
C GLY A 27 11.95 -8.07 3.08
N ALA A 28 12.41 -6.96 2.49
CA ALA A 28 13.78 -6.49 2.64
C ALA A 28 14.10 -6.15 4.12
N GLN A 29 13.22 -5.43 4.81
CA GLN A 29 13.41 -5.12 6.24
C GLN A 29 13.53 -6.39 7.11
N ALA A 30 12.74 -7.41 6.82
CA ALA A 30 12.80 -8.70 7.51
C ALA A 30 14.13 -9.43 7.24
N MET A 31 14.57 -9.46 5.98
CA MET A 31 15.85 -10.06 5.56
C MET A 31 17.06 -9.38 6.21
N TYR A 32 17.00 -8.05 6.39
CA TYR A 32 18.05 -7.31 7.11
C TYR A 32 18.18 -7.73 8.58
N GLN A 33 17.15 -8.34 9.16
CA GLN A 33 17.17 -8.88 10.52
C GLN A 33 17.45 -10.39 10.58
N GLY A 34 17.79 -11.02 9.45
CA GLY A 34 18.11 -12.44 9.37
C GLY A 34 16.90 -13.37 9.18
N PHE A 35 15.68 -12.83 9.00
CA PHE A 35 14.52 -13.64 8.66
C PHE A 35 14.52 -14.00 7.17
N TRP A 36 14.19 -15.25 6.85
CA TRP A 36 14.16 -15.77 5.48
C TRP A 36 13.24 -17.00 5.40
N THR A 37 13.14 -17.67 4.25
CA THR A 37 12.11 -18.71 4.03
C THR A 37 12.09 -19.84 5.08
N PHE A 38 13.24 -20.21 5.65
CA PHE A 38 13.32 -21.25 6.71
C PHE A 38 13.39 -20.69 8.14
N GLU A 39 13.63 -19.39 8.31
CA GLU A 39 13.58 -18.71 9.61
C GLU A 39 12.56 -17.57 9.49
N ASP A 40 11.29 -17.94 9.64
CA ASP A 40 10.17 -17.02 9.42
C ASP A 40 10.12 -15.92 10.49
N VAL A 41 9.42 -14.84 10.17
CA VAL A 41 9.31 -13.68 11.07
C VAL A 41 8.69 -14.06 12.42
N THR A 42 9.29 -13.57 13.50
CA THR A 42 8.77 -13.76 14.88
C THR A 42 7.83 -12.64 15.32
N ARG A 43 7.81 -11.53 14.58
CA ARG A 43 6.90 -10.40 14.75
C ARG A 43 6.55 -9.82 13.38
N PRO A 44 5.36 -9.23 13.21
CA PRO A 44 4.99 -8.63 11.94
C PRO A 44 5.85 -7.41 11.61
N PHE A 45 6.06 -7.19 10.32
CA PHE A 45 6.61 -5.94 9.81
C PHE A 45 5.50 -5.17 9.11
N ALA A 46 5.18 -3.97 9.63
CA ALA A 46 4.18 -3.10 9.06
C ALA A 46 4.84 -2.01 8.21
N SER A 47 4.20 -1.63 7.11
CA SER A 47 4.57 -0.45 6.32
C SER A 47 3.33 0.14 5.68
N GLN A 48 3.40 1.42 5.34
CA GLN A 48 2.31 2.18 4.73
C GLN A 48 2.79 2.88 3.47
N ALA A 49 1.91 3.06 2.50
CA ALA A 49 2.20 3.81 1.27
C ALA A 49 1.00 4.67 0.88
N VAL A 50 1.31 5.83 0.29
CA VAL A 50 0.35 6.71 -0.36
C VAL A 50 0.72 6.81 -1.82
N ILE A 51 -0.20 6.41 -2.71
CA ILE A 51 0.00 6.49 -4.15
C ILE A 51 -0.89 7.62 -4.69
N THR A 52 -0.31 8.53 -5.45
CA THR A 52 -1.02 9.71 -5.97
C THR A 52 -0.51 10.12 -7.35
N ASP A 53 -1.40 10.70 -8.15
CA ASP A 53 -1.09 11.43 -9.39
C ASP A 53 -1.04 12.95 -9.18
N GLY A 54 -1.16 13.42 -7.93
CA GLY A 54 -1.26 14.82 -7.53
C GLY A 54 -2.68 15.33 -7.34
N HIS A 55 -3.70 14.60 -7.82
CA HIS A 55 -5.11 14.99 -7.70
C HIS A 55 -5.94 13.95 -6.95
N PHE A 56 -5.69 12.66 -7.19
CA PHE A 56 -6.28 11.54 -6.48
C PHE A 56 -5.24 10.88 -5.57
N PHE A 57 -5.68 10.43 -4.40
CA PHE A 57 -4.84 9.80 -3.38
C PHE A 57 -5.45 8.46 -2.99
N SER A 58 -4.63 7.41 -3.04
CA SER A 58 -4.96 6.07 -2.53
C SER A 58 -4.03 5.70 -1.40
N PHE A 59 -4.59 5.23 -0.29
CA PHE A 59 -3.87 4.95 0.94
C PHE A 59 -3.83 3.44 1.17
N PHE A 60 -2.63 2.92 1.45
CA PHE A 60 -2.41 1.49 1.65
C PHE A 60 -1.60 1.21 2.91
N CYS A 61 -1.99 0.17 3.63
CA CYS A 61 -1.24 -0.39 4.76
C CYS A 61 -0.96 -1.85 4.48
N TYR A 62 0.26 -2.31 4.75
CA TYR A 62 0.67 -3.69 4.57
C TYR A 62 1.28 -4.24 5.86
N GLN A 63 0.96 -5.50 6.15
CA GLN A 63 1.54 -6.24 7.25
C GLN A 63 2.10 -7.57 6.74
N LEU A 64 3.43 -7.70 6.83
CA LEU A 64 4.16 -8.92 6.56
C LEU A 64 4.12 -9.82 7.80
N ASN A 65 3.43 -10.95 7.66
CA ASN A 65 3.23 -11.97 8.68
C ASN A 65 4.01 -13.26 8.40
N THR A 66 4.45 -13.46 7.16
CA THR A 66 5.26 -14.61 6.73
C THR A 66 6.13 -14.27 5.51
N VAL A 67 7.35 -14.81 5.51
CA VAL A 67 8.24 -14.90 4.34
C VAL A 67 8.47 -16.35 3.90
N ALA A 68 7.88 -17.32 4.60
CA ALA A 68 7.89 -18.73 4.27
C ALA A 68 6.89 -19.03 3.14
N LEU A 69 7.32 -18.74 1.90
CA LEU A 69 6.51 -18.83 0.69
C LEU A 69 6.95 -19.97 -0.26
N SER A 70 7.95 -20.78 0.11
CA SER A 70 8.37 -21.91 -0.71
C SER A 70 7.44 -23.12 -0.50
N VAL A 71 7.46 -24.06 -1.44
CA VAL A 71 6.62 -25.27 -1.35
C VAL A 71 6.91 -26.08 -0.09
N GLU A 72 8.16 -26.08 0.35
CA GLU A 72 8.60 -26.76 1.58
C GLU A 72 8.10 -26.06 2.84
N THR A 73 8.03 -24.73 2.83
CA THR A 73 7.80 -23.93 4.05
C THR A 73 6.36 -23.45 4.21
N ASP A 74 5.54 -23.42 3.15
CA ASP A 74 4.11 -23.07 3.22
C ASP A 74 3.18 -24.26 3.55
N THR A 75 3.68 -25.51 3.49
CA THR A 75 2.86 -26.75 3.59
C THR A 75 1.94 -26.80 4.83
N ASN A 76 2.35 -26.19 5.96
CA ASN A 76 1.53 -26.08 7.17
C ASN A 76 1.56 -24.66 7.77
N ASN A 77 1.79 -23.63 6.95
CA ASN A 77 1.84 -22.25 7.44
C ASN A 77 0.45 -21.60 7.36
N PRO A 78 -0.26 -21.38 8.49
CA PRO A 78 -1.58 -20.76 8.47
C PRO A 78 -1.51 -19.24 8.25
N ARG A 79 -0.32 -18.63 8.35
CA ARG A 79 -0.15 -17.18 8.30
C ARG A 79 -0.27 -16.69 6.85
N LYS A 80 -0.93 -15.56 6.68
CA LYS A 80 -1.00 -14.83 5.40
C LYS A 80 -0.70 -13.36 5.64
N ASN A 81 -0.07 -12.73 4.65
CA ASN A 81 0.19 -11.30 4.68
C ASN A 81 -1.11 -10.53 4.41
N LEU A 82 -1.20 -9.30 4.92
CA LEU A 82 -2.41 -8.49 4.83
C LEU A 82 -2.11 -7.18 4.13
N LEU A 83 -3.00 -6.78 3.23
CA LEU A 83 -3.00 -5.46 2.58
C LEU A 83 -4.38 -4.83 2.82
N TRP A 84 -4.39 -3.64 3.39
CA TRP A 84 -5.56 -2.77 3.47
C TRP A 84 -5.37 -1.61 2.49
N GLY A 85 -6.45 -1.18 1.86
CA GLY A 85 -6.42 -0.10 0.89
C GLY A 85 -7.75 0.64 0.81
N THR A 86 -7.69 1.93 0.46
CA THR A 86 -8.85 2.70 0.04
C THR A 86 -9.04 2.61 -1.48
N GLU A 87 -10.22 2.99 -1.98
CA GLU A 87 -10.34 3.45 -3.37
C GLU A 87 -9.66 4.84 -3.50
N SER A 88 -9.48 5.32 -4.74
CA SER A 88 -8.93 6.66 -4.99
C SER A 88 -9.83 7.77 -4.47
N LEU A 89 -9.27 8.63 -3.64
CA LEU A 89 -9.94 9.80 -3.06
C LEU A 89 -9.49 11.07 -3.79
N ARG A 90 -10.44 11.86 -4.28
CA ARG A 90 -10.14 13.17 -4.89
C ARG A 90 -9.77 14.18 -3.81
N LEU A 91 -8.61 14.84 -3.96
CA LEU A 91 -8.12 15.86 -3.02
C LEU A 91 -8.82 17.20 -3.21
N TYR A 92 -9.07 17.63 -4.44
CA TYR A 92 -9.75 18.90 -4.74
C TYR A 92 -10.53 18.77 -6.05
N ASP A 93 -11.46 19.68 -6.35
CA ASP A 93 -12.25 19.59 -7.59
C ASP A 93 -11.50 20.17 -8.79
N LYS A 94 -10.93 21.36 -8.62
CA LYS A 94 -10.12 22.07 -9.63
C LYS A 94 -9.29 23.18 -8.99
N VAL A 95 -8.35 23.72 -9.75
CA VAL A 95 -7.69 25.00 -9.46
C VAL A 95 -8.25 26.03 -10.45
N GLN A 96 -8.75 27.15 -9.93
CA GLN A 96 -9.30 28.24 -10.75
C GLN A 96 -8.78 29.57 -10.22
N ASP A 97 -8.23 30.39 -11.12
CA ASP A 97 -7.70 31.72 -10.80
C ASP A 97 -6.67 31.75 -9.65
N GLY A 98 -5.90 30.66 -9.52
CA GLY A 98 -4.89 30.48 -8.47
C GLY A 98 -5.41 29.87 -7.16
N GLU A 99 -6.72 29.67 -7.04
CA GLU A 99 -7.37 29.15 -5.84
C GLU A 99 -7.78 27.68 -6.01
N VAL A 100 -7.66 26.90 -4.93
CA VAL A 100 -8.12 25.50 -4.88
C VAL A 100 -9.61 25.49 -4.56
N VAL A 101 -10.41 24.88 -5.43
CA VAL A 101 -11.86 24.75 -5.26
C VAL A 101 -12.21 23.32 -4.86
N GLY A 102 -13.07 23.17 -3.86
CA GLY A 102 -13.58 21.86 -3.42
C GLY A 102 -12.55 20.99 -2.73
N LEU A 103 -11.67 21.59 -1.92
CA LEU A 103 -10.67 20.84 -1.14
C LEU A 103 -11.36 19.85 -0.20
N ASN A 104 -10.88 18.61 -0.21
CA ASN A 104 -11.32 17.53 0.65
C ASN A 104 -10.38 17.37 1.84
N ASP A 105 -10.75 17.99 2.96
CA ASP A 105 -9.95 17.97 4.19
C ASP A 105 -9.74 16.56 4.75
N ASP A 106 -10.62 15.60 4.45
CA ASP A 106 -10.50 14.23 4.98
C ASP A 106 -9.31 13.49 4.35
N VAL A 107 -8.97 13.79 3.10
CA VAL A 107 -7.76 13.26 2.45
C VAL A 107 -6.50 13.78 3.16
N ILE A 108 -6.48 15.08 3.51
CA ILE A 108 -5.36 15.70 4.23
C ILE A 108 -5.25 15.11 5.64
N LYS A 109 -6.37 15.00 6.37
CA LYS A 109 -6.39 14.40 7.72
C LYS A 109 -5.86 12.97 7.70
N LEU A 110 -6.23 12.17 6.70
CA LEU A 110 -5.76 10.80 6.55
C LEU A 110 -4.25 10.75 6.26
N LEU A 111 -3.76 11.62 5.38
CA LEU A 111 -2.32 11.76 5.11
C LEU A 111 -1.53 12.14 6.35
N VAL A 112 -2.01 13.13 7.12
CA VAL A 112 -1.39 13.52 8.38
C VAL A 112 -1.43 12.36 9.37
N SER A 113 -2.54 11.62 9.46
CA SER A 113 -2.66 10.47 10.35
C SER A 113 -1.64 9.37 10.05
N PHE A 114 -1.37 9.11 8.76
CA PHE A 114 -0.30 8.19 8.35
C PHE A 114 1.06 8.69 8.84
N LEU A 115 1.39 9.97 8.64
CA LEU A 115 2.68 10.56 9.03
C LEU A 115 2.87 10.67 10.54
N MET A 116 1.77 10.74 11.30
CA MET A 116 1.78 10.85 12.76
C MET A 116 1.88 9.50 13.48
N ASN A 117 1.88 8.37 12.76
CA ASN A 117 2.06 7.06 13.35
C ASN A 117 3.44 6.94 14.03
N GLN A 118 3.47 6.53 15.30
CA GLN A 118 4.69 6.44 16.11
C GLN A 118 5.07 4.98 16.37
N PRO A 119 6.39 4.65 16.46
CA PRO A 119 6.86 3.31 16.82
C PRO A 119 6.44 2.85 18.22
#